data_AF-A0A2R6DFJ1-F1
#
_entry.id   AF-A0A2R6DFJ1-F1
#
_cell.length_a   1.000
_cell.length_b   1.000
_cell.length_c   1.000
_cell.angle_alpha   90.00
_cell.angle_beta   90.00
_cell.angle_gamma   90.00
#
_symmetry.space_group_name_H-M   'P 1'
#
loop_
_entity.id
_entity.type
_entity.pdbx_description
1 polymer ?
#
loop_
_entity_poly.entity_id
_entity_poly.type
_entity_poly.pdbx_seq_one_letter_code
_entity_poly.pdbx_strand_id
1 'polypeptide(L)'
;MEFAEFAARADEMEREDADLERVGLVTALFGDAGADLDTVARFVQGRVVPAHDGTKLDVGPSPCYEALAKAAGPNVSAADVEERLAAVGEIGTVAEELDLGGQQGLAAFGAGDDEGLTVAEADAQLREL
;
A
#
# COMPACT_ATOMS: atom_id res chain seq x y z
N MET A 1 7.29 -4.44 -11.23
CA MET A 1 7.74 -3.35 -10.35
C MET A 1 7.48 -3.74 -8.92
N GLU A 2 8.45 -3.53 -8.04
CA GLU A 2 8.28 -3.72 -6.60
C GLU A 2 7.29 -2.70 -6.05
N PHE A 3 6.36 -3.12 -5.18
CA PHE A 3 5.40 -2.20 -4.56
C PHE A 3 6.11 -1.17 -3.67
N ALA A 4 7.22 -1.53 -3.03
CA ALA A 4 8.05 -0.60 -2.28
C ALA A 4 8.67 0.48 -3.19
N GLU A 5 9.07 0.15 -4.42
CA GLU A 5 9.55 1.13 -5.39
C GLU A 5 8.41 2.08 -5.79
N PHE A 6 7.22 1.55 -6.08
CA PHE A 6 6.04 2.37 -6.36
C PHE A 6 5.70 3.32 -5.21
N ALA A 7 5.72 2.83 -3.96
CA ALA A 7 5.44 3.63 -2.77
C ALA A 7 6.44 4.78 -2.59
N ALA A 8 7.74 4.52 -2.80
CA ALA A 8 8.76 5.56 -2.76
C ALA A 8 8.55 6.64 -3.83
N ARG A 9 8.12 6.27 -5.04
CA ARG A 9 7.78 7.23 -6.11
C ARG A 9 6.53 8.04 -5.77
N ALA A 10 5.53 7.44 -5.13
CA ALA A 10 4.33 8.16 -4.69
C ALA A 10 4.64 9.19 -3.60
N ASP A 11 5.50 8.82 -2.65
CA ASP A 11 5.98 9.68 -1.57
C ASP A 11 6.85 10.86 -2.08
N GLU A 12 7.60 10.65 -3.17
CA GLU A 12 8.28 11.73 -3.89
C GLU A 12 7.27 12.71 -4.55
N MET A 13 6.24 12.18 -5.22
CA MET A 13 5.20 12.99 -5.88
C MET A 13 4.37 13.82 -4.90
N GLU A 14 4.13 13.31 -3.70
CA GLU A 14 3.38 14.00 -2.65
C GLU A 14 4.15 15.22 -2.09
N ARG A 15 5.48 15.14 -2.05
CA ARG A 15 6.33 16.25 -1.60
C ARG A 15 6.65 17.27 -2.68
N GLU A 16 6.45 16.92 -3.95
CA GLU A 16 6.67 17.83 -5.06
C GLU A 16 5.50 18.81 -5.19
N ASP A 17 5.78 20.11 -5.14
CA ASP A 17 4.79 21.18 -5.24
C ASP A 17 4.56 21.63 -6.68
N ALA A 18 5.58 21.57 -7.53
CA ALA A 18 5.52 22.11 -8.88
C ALA A 18 4.85 21.15 -9.87
N ASP A 19 3.83 21.63 -10.56
CA ASP A 19 3.02 20.79 -11.45
C ASP A 19 3.82 20.16 -12.60
N LEU A 20 4.79 20.87 -13.18
CA LEU A 20 5.61 20.32 -14.27
C LEU A 20 6.58 19.26 -13.77
N GLU A 21 7.12 19.42 -12.56
CA GLU A 21 8.01 18.46 -11.92
C GLU A 21 7.22 17.20 -11.57
N ARG A 22 6.02 17.36 -11.00
CA ARG A 22 5.08 16.25 -10.73
C ARG A 22 4.68 15.50 -12.02
N VAL A 23 4.42 16.20 -13.13
CA VAL A 23 4.18 15.56 -14.44
C VAL A 23 5.40 14.77 -14.90
N GLY A 24 6.61 15.29 -14.68
CA GLY A 24 7.86 14.59 -14.94
C GLY A 24 7.97 13.27 -14.16
N LEU A 25 7.69 13.31 -12.85
CA LEU A 25 7.70 12.14 -11.97
C LEU A 25 6.70 11.08 -12.42
N VAL A 26 5.45 11.46 -12.73
CA VAL A 26 4.43 10.53 -13.24
C VAL A 26 4.84 9.93 -14.59
N THR A 27 5.41 10.76 -15.47
CA THR A 27 5.90 10.30 -16.78
C THR A 27 7.00 9.26 -16.62
N ALA A 28 7.96 9.50 -15.71
CA ALA A 28 9.02 8.56 -15.40
C ALA A 28 8.46 7.25 -14.82
N LEU A 29 7.56 7.32 -13.84
CA LEU A 29 6.89 6.16 -13.26
C LEU A 29 6.20 5.30 -14.33
N PHE A 30 5.47 5.92 -15.26
CA PHE A 30 4.79 5.19 -16.34
C PHE A 30 5.76 4.60 -17.38
N GLY A 31 6.90 5.26 -17.62
CA GLY A 31 7.97 4.72 -18.46
C GLY A 31 8.60 3.45 -17.87
N ASP A 32 8.76 3.43 -16.55
CA ASP A 32 9.39 2.32 -15.81
C ASP A 32 8.42 1.17 -15.50
N ALA A 33 7.10 1.42 -15.49
CA ALA A 33 6.09 0.44 -15.06
C ALA A 33 6.01 -0.84 -15.91
N GLY A 34 6.45 -0.81 -17.17
CA GLY A 34 6.47 -2.00 -18.03
C GLY A 34 5.11 -2.68 -18.16
N ALA A 35 5.03 -3.97 -17.82
CA ALA A 35 3.79 -4.75 -17.87
C ALA A 35 2.75 -4.33 -16.80
N ASP A 36 3.19 -3.64 -15.74
CA ASP A 36 2.34 -3.22 -14.62
C ASP A 36 1.66 -1.85 -14.87
N LEU A 37 1.85 -1.24 -16.04
CA LEU A 37 1.40 0.11 -16.36
C LEU A 37 -0.08 0.36 -16.05
N ASP A 38 -0.95 -0.58 -16.40
CA ASP A 38 -2.39 -0.46 -16.17
C ASP A 38 -2.72 -0.37 -14.66
N THR A 39 -2.05 -1.19 -13.84
CA THR A 39 -2.20 -1.18 -12.39
C THR A 39 -1.59 0.06 -11.76
N VAL A 40 -0.36 0.43 -12.14
CA VAL A 40 0.33 1.63 -11.65
C VAL A 40 -0.49 2.89 -11.94
N ALA A 41 -1.06 2.99 -13.15
CA ALA A 41 -1.91 4.11 -13.54
C ALA A 41 -3.18 4.23 -12.69
N ARG A 42 -3.74 3.13 -12.18
CA ARG A 42 -4.87 3.17 -11.25
C ARG A 42 -4.42 3.52 -9.83
N PHE A 43 -3.35 2.90 -9.36
CA PHE A 43 -2.86 3.09 -7.99
C PHE A 43 -2.45 4.54 -7.71
N VAL A 44 -1.77 5.21 -8.66
CA VAL A 44 -1.42 6.64 -8.52
C VAL A 44 -2.64 7.55 -8.41
N GLN A 45 -3.81 7.11 -8.87
CA GLN A 45 -5.09 7.82 -8.73
C GLN A 45 -5.87 7.41 -7.47
N GLY A 46 -5.29 6.57 -6.60
CA GLY A 46 -5.97 6.02 -5.43
C GLY A 46 -7.08 5.03 -5.77
N ARG A 47 -6.96 4.29 -6.88
CA ARG A 47 -7.97 3.33 -7.35
C ARG A 47 -7.40 1.93 -7.46
N VAL A 48 -8.15 0.94 -6.98
CA VAL A 48 -7.84 -0.49 -7.19
C VAL A 48 -8.48 -0.98 -8.50
N VAL A 49 -9.77 -0.69 -8.68
CA VAL A 49 -10.55 -1.08 -9.87
C VAL A 49 -10.70 0.08 -10.86
N PRO A 50 -10.90 -0.20 -12.16
CA PRO A 50 -11.17 0.83 -13.15
C PRO A 50 -12.39 1.69 -12.80
N ALA A 51 -12.39 2.95 -13.23
CA ALA A 51 -13.46 3.90 -12.87
C ALA A 51 -14.87 3.53 -13.38
N HIS A 52 -14.96 2.71 -14.42
CA HIS A 52 -16.22 2.20 -14.96
C HIS A 52 -16.73 0.96 -14.20
N ASP A 53 -15.89 0.36 -13.35
CA ASP A 53 -16.24 -0.79 -12.54
C ASP A 53 -16.90 -0.32 -11.24
N GLY A 54 -18.05 -0.93 -10.93
CA GLY A 54 -18.83 -0.63 -9.72
C GLY A 54 -18.29 -1.31 -8.46
N THR A 55 -17.34 -2.25 -8.60
CA THR A 55 -16.77 -3.03 -7.50
C THR A 55 -16.16 -2.11 -6.44
N LYS A 56 -16.45 -2.39 -5.18
CA LYS A 56 -15.91 -1.70 -4.01
C LYS A 56 -15.13 -2.70 -3.18
N LEU A 57 -14.06 -2.23 -2.54
CA LEU A 57 -13.28 -3.04 -1.61
C LEU A 57 -14.09 -3.38 -0.34
N ASP A 58 -15.08 -2.55 0.00
CA ASP A 58 -15.93 -2.68 1.20
C ASP A 58 -15.15 -2.86 2.53
N VAL A 59 -13.91 -2.36 2.57
CA VAL A 59 -13.08 -2.28 3.77
C VAL A 59 -13.31 -0.93 4.46
N GLY A 60 -14.02 -0.96 5.58
CA GLY A 60 -14.17 0.18 6.47
C GLY A 60 -12.97 0.40 7.40
N PRO A 61 -13.00 1.45 8.24
CA PRO A 61 -11.92 1.75 9.17
C PRO A 61 -11.68 0.65 10.22
N SER A 62 -12.73 0.09 10.83
CA SER A 62 -12.56 -0.92 11.89
C SER A 62 -11.87 -2.20 11.40
N PRO A 63 -12.28 -2.84 10.28
CA PRO A 63 -11.52 -3.98 9.73
C PRO A 63 -10.08 -3.63 9.35
N CYS A 64 -9.81 -2.39 8.91
CA CYS A 64 -8.46 -1.93 8.62
C CYS A 64 -7.58 -1.86 9.88
N TYR A 65 -8.10 -1.30 10.97
CA TYR A 65 -7.38 -1.22 12.25
C TYR A 65 -7.14 -2.61 12.87
N GLU A 66 -8.13 -3.51 12.76
CA GLU A 66 -7.98 -4.91 13.17
C GLU A 66 -6.89 -5.63 12.37
N ALA A 67 -6.82 -5.39 11.06
CA ALA A 67 -5.79 -5.96 10.20
C ALA A 67 -4.38 -5.42 10.56
N LEU A 68 -4.24 -4.12 10.79
CA LEU A 68 -2.98 -3.50 11.23
C LEU A 68 -2.53 -4.03 12.60
N ALA A 69 -3.45 -4.10 13.57
CA ALA A 69 -3.17 -4.66 14.89
C ALA A 69 -2.72 -6.12 14.80
N LYS A 70 -3.40 -6.93 13.96
CA LYS A 70 -3.02 -8.32 13.72
C LYS A 70 -1.64 -8.46 13.09
N ALA A 71 -1.29 -7.59 12.15
CA ALA A 71 0.04 -7.58 11.51
C ALA A 71 1.14 -7.12 12.48
N ALA A 72 0.88 -6.11 13.31
CA ALA A 72 1.82 -5.59 14.30
C ALA A 72 2.11 -6.54 15.49
N GLY A 73 1.41 -7.67 15.56
CA GLY A 73 1.63 -8.72 16.56
C GLY A 73 0.76 -8.61 17.82
N PRO A 74 0.93 -9.53 18.78
CA PRO A 74 -0.04 -9.78 19.85
C PRO A 74 -0.18 -8.65 20.90
N ASN A 75 0.74 -7.68 20.89
CA ASN A 75 0.76 -6.57 21.85
C ASN A 75 0.14 -5.28 21.30
N VAL A 76 -0.40 -5.32 20.08
CA VAL A 76 -1.08 -4.18 19.47
C VAL A 76 -2.54 -4.57 19.25
N SER A 77 -3.46 -3.79 19.82
CA SER A 77 -4.89 -3.93 19.61
C SER A 77 -5.41 -2.88 18.62
N ALA A 78 -6.61 -3.10 18.08
CA ALA A 78 -7.26 -2.10 17.23
C ALA A 78 -7.51 -0.77 17.96
N ALA A 79 -7.71 -0.80 19.29
CA ALA A 79 -7.85 0.41 20.10
C ALA A 79 -6.53 1.19 20.20
N ASP A 80 -5.38 0.49 20.26
CA ASP A 80 -4.07 1.15 20.25
C ASP A 80 -3.80 1.83 18.88
N VAL A 81 -4.24 1.21 17.78
CA VAL A 81 -4.18 1.81 16.43
C VAL A 81 -5.06 3.05 16.35
N GLU A 82 -6.29 2.98 16.89
CA GLU A 82 -7.21 4.12 16.92
C GLU A 82 -6.69 5.28 17.78
N GLU A 83 -6.08 5.00 18.95
CA GLU A 83 -5.46 6.02 19.80
C GLU A 83 -4.31 6.73 19.10
N ARG A 84 -3.43 5.98 18.42
CA ARG A 84 -2.36 6.57 17.61
C ARG A 84 -2.90 7.38 16.44
N LEU A 85 -3.91 6.87 15.75
CA LEU A 85 -4.57 7.61 14.66
C LEU A 85 -5.16 8.93 15.16
N ALA A 86 -5.74 8.96 16.36
CA ALA A 86 -6.25 10.18 16.95
C ALA A 86 -5.15 11.22 17.23
N ALA A 87 -3.90 10.79 17.45
CA ALA A 87 -2.76 11.66 17.68
C ALA A 87 -2.08 12.12 16.37
N VAL A 88 -1.93 11.22 15.40
CA VAL A 88 -1.18 11.45 14.14
C VAL A 88 -2.07 12.05 13.04
N GLY A 89 -3.35 11.64 12.99
CA GLY A 89 -4.34 12.12 12.03
C GLY A 89 -4.31 11.44 10.66
N GLU A 90 -3.39 10.49 10.43
CA GLU A 90 -3.22 9.78 9.15
C GLU A 90 -2.87 8.30 9.42
N ILE A 91 -3.58 7.38 8.76
CA ILE A 91 -3.51 5.95 9.06
C ILE A 91 -2.29 5.26 8.43
N GLY A 92 -1.82 5.75 7.27
CA GLY A 92 -0.60 5.28 6.63
C GLY A 92 0.64 5.54 7.51
N THR A 93 0.71 6.70 8.14
CA THR A 93 1.77 7.09 9.07
C THR A 93 1.73 6.20 10.32
N VAL A 94 0.53 5.92 10.86
CA VAL A 94 0.39 4.94 11.95
C VAL A 94 0.87 3.55 11.52
N ALA A 95 0.57 3.12 10.29
CA ALA A 95 1.03 1.85 9.77
C ALA A 95 2.57 1.80 9.62
N GLU A 96 3.21 2.89 9.19
CA GLU A 96 4.67 3.02 9.10
C GLU A 96 5.35 2.96 10.49
N GLU A 97 4.72 3.54 11.52
CA GLU A 97 5.24 3.50 12.89
C GLU A 97 5.06 2.14 13.58
N LEU A 98 4.23 1.24 13.03
CA LEU A 98 4.03 -0.10 13.56
C LEU A 98 5.11 -1.04 13.03
N ASP A 99 5.64 -1.89 13.92
CA ASP A 99 6.44 -3.04 13.49
C ASP A 99 5.50 -4.12 12.97
N LEU A 100 5.11 -4.01 11.70
CA LEU A 100 4.19 -4.94 11.04
C LEU A 100 4.82 -6.32 10.78
N GLY A 101 6.11 -6.50 11.09
CA GLY A 101 6.88 -7.70 10.83
C GLY A 101 6.99 -8.02 9.33
N GLY A 102 8.18 -8.44 8.88
CA GLY A 102 8.23 -9.26 7.65
C GLY A 102 7.37 -10.52 7.83
N GLN A 103 6.83 -11.09 6.76
CA GLN A 103 5.89 -12.23 6.81
C GLN A 103 6.27 -13.27 7.89
N GLN A 104 5.62 -13.24 9.06
CA GLN A 104 5.89 -14.21 10.12
C GLN A 104 4.92 -15.39 9.99
N GLY A 105 5.43 -16.53 9.54
CA GLY A 105 4.66 -17.76 9.45
C GLY A 105 5.43 -18.93 8.83
N LEU A 106 4.88 -20.14 8.93
CA LEU A 106 5.47 -21.37 8.35
C LEU A 106 5.69 -21.28 6.82
N ALA A 107 4.95 -20.41 6.12
CA ALA A 107 5.14 -20.15 4.70
C ALA A 107 6.48 -19.44 4.38
N ALA A 108 6.95 -18.55 5.27
CA ALA A 108 8.22 -17.84 5.13
C ALA A 108 9.45 -18.75 5.31
N PHE A 109 9.27 -19.97 5.86
CA PHE A 109 10.34 -20.96 5.94
C PHE A 109 10.46 -21.84 4.69
N GLY A 110 9.46 -21.83 3.80
CA GLY A 110 9.40 -22.70 2.60
C GLY A 110 9.61 -21.96 1.28
N ALA A 111 9.25 -20.68 1.21
CA ALA A 111 9.50 -19.83 0.06
C ALA A 111 10.88 -19.18 0.20
N GLY A 112 11.89 -19.84 -0.36
CA GLY A 112 13.20 -19.23 -0.55
C GLY A 112 13.16 -18.23 -1.70
N ASP A 113 12.56 -17.07 -1.46
CA ASP A 113 13.01 -15.81 -2.02
C ASP A 113 12.41 -14.66 -1.21
N ASP A 114 13.28 -13.80 -0.69
CA ASP A 114 12.97 -12.56 0.03
C ASP A 114 12.64 -11.48 -1.02
N GLU A 115 11.80 -11.84 -2.00
CA GLU A 115 11.34 -10.93 -3.04
C GLU A 115 10.19 -10.11 -2.46
N GLY A 116 10.30 -8.78 -2.56
CA GLY A 116 9.31 -7.87 -2.02
C GLY A 116 7.94 -8.05 -2.69
N LEU A 117 6.90 -7.51 -2.05
CA LEU A 117 5.56 -7.51 -2.64
C LEU A 117 5.60 -6.75 -3.97
N THR A 118 5.22 -7.39 -5.06
CA THR A 118 5.13 -6.72 -6.36
C THR A 118 3.81 -5.95 -6.51
N VAL A 119 3.77 -4.96 -7.40
CA VAL A 119 2.54 -4.23 -7.74
C VAL A 119 1.44 -5.17 -8.25
N ALA A 120 1.81 -6.18 -9.04
CA ALA A 120 0.88 -7.17 -9.57
C ALA A 120 0.27 -8.05 -8.48
N GLU A 121 1.06 -8.46 -7.49
CA GLU A 121 0.57 -9.26 -6.36
C GLU A 121 -0.32 -8.43 -5.43
N ALA A 122 0.05 -7.18 -5.15
CA ALA A 122 -0.78 -6.27 -4.37
C ALA A 122 -2.16 -6.08 -5.02
N ASP A 123 -2.19 -5.84 -6.34
CA ASP A 123 -3.43 -5.71 -7.10
C ASP A 123 -4.24 -7.01 -7.15
N ALA A 124 -3.61 -8.18 -7.30
CA ALA A 124 -4.29 -9.46 -7.23
C ALA A 124 -4.97 -9.67 -5.86
N GLN A 125 -4.24 -9.45 -4.77
CA GLN A 125 -4.77 -9.61 -3.41
C GLN A 125 -5.92 -8.62 -3.11
N LEU A 126 -5.77 -7.35 -3.53
CA LEU A 126 -6.81 -6.34 -3.34
C LEU A 126 -8.09 -6.65 -4.12
N ARG A 127 -8.01 -7.34 -5.26
CA ARG A 127 -9.19 -7.76 -6.03
C ARG A 127 -9.88 -9.02 -5.49
N GLU A 128 -9.24 -9.75 -4.58
CA GLU A 128 -9.79 -10.96 -3.95
C GLU A 128 -10.53 -10.68 -2.62
N LEU A 129 -10.41 -9.47 -2.08
CA LEU A 129 -11.15 -9.00 -0.90
C LEU A 129 -12.65 -8.85 -1.18
#